data_AF-A0A522L5J8-F1
#
_entry.id   AF-A0A522L5J8-F1
#
_cell.length_a   1.000
_cell.length_b   1.000
_cell.length_c   1.000
_cell.angle_alpha   90.00
_cell.angle_beta   90.00
_cell.angle_gamma   90.00
#
_symmetry.space_group_name_H-M   'P 1'
#
loop_
_entity.id
_entity.type
_entity.pdbx_description
1 polymer ?
#
loop_
_entity_poly.entity_id
_entity_poly.type
_entity_poly.pdbx_seq_one_letter_code
_entity_poly.pdbx_strand_id
1 'polypeptide(L)'
;MSKFGRRVLLAVVLAAVAIAARNILFKASADYMVGTVNDSFAPLKAQAQRDAYVARSHAARHAPAPVGRQLADNERCIGGTVVLVEEVDGVPSFKQRTDGSRPLACPE
;
A
#
# COMPACT_ATOMS: atom_id res chain seq x y z
N MET A 1 -31.61 39.79 48.54
CA MET A 1 -30.34 39.27 47.96
C MET A 1 -29.23 40.29 48.20
N SER A 2 -28.19 39.95 48.97
CA SER A 2 -27.09 40.89 49.25
C SER A 2 -26.27 41.16 47.98
N LYS A 3 -25.78 42.40 47.81
CA LYS A 3 -24.91 42.79 46.67
C LYS A 3 -23.66 41.91 46.54
N PHE A 4 -23.22 41.31 47.66
CA PHE A 4 -22.08 40.40 47.73
C PHE A 4 -22.36 39.06 47.05
N GLY A 5 -23.51 38.45 47.33
CA GLY A 5 -23.89 37.17 46.71
C GLY A 5 -24.00 37.24 45.19
N ARG A 6 -24.51 38.36 44.67
CA ARG A 6 -24.62 38.58 43.21
C ARG A 6 -23.26 38.70 42.52
N ARG A 7 -22.27 39.32 43.17
CA ARG A 7 -20.90 39.44 42.63
C ARG A 7 -20.15 38.12 42.63
N VAL A 8 -20.30 37.32 43.69
CA VAL A 8 -19.70 35.98 43.77
C VAL A 8 -20.28 35.06 42.69
N LEU A 9 -21.59 35.08 42.50
CA LEU A 9 -22.26 34.28 41.47
C LEU A 9 -21.78 34.64 40.05
N LEU A 10 -21.59 35.94 39.78
CA LEU A 10 -21.08 36.43 38.51
C LEU A 10 -19.64 35.98 38.24
N ALA A 11 -18.78 36.01 39.27
CA ALA A 11 -17.40 35.53 39.18
C ALA A 11 -17.32 34.03 38.90
N VAL A 12 -18.17 33.23 39.54
CA VAL A 12 -18.24 31.77 39.32
C VAL A 12 -18.71 31.45 37.90
N VAL A 13 -19.72 32.17 37.40
CA VAL A 13 -20.21 31.98 36.02
C VAL A 13 -19.13 32.35 34.99
N LEU A 14 -18.42 33.45 35.19
CA LEU A 14 -17.31 33.84 34.30
C LEU A 14 -16.18 32.82 34.31
N ALA A 15 -15.82 32.28 35.47
CA ALA A 15 -14.82 31.22 35.58
C ALA A 15 -15.26 29.94 34.85
N ALA A 16 -16.53 29.54 35.01
CA ALA A 16 -17.07 28.36 34.33
C ALA A 16 -17.06 28.51 32.80
N VAL A 17 -17.45 29.68 32.28
CA VAL A 17 -17.42 29.98 30.84
C VAL A 17 -15.99 29.99 30.31
N ALA A 18 -15.04 30.57 31.04
CA ALA A 18 -13.63 30.58 30.66
C ALA A 18 -13.04 29.16 30.58
N ILE A 19 -13.39 28.28 31.53
CA ILE A 19 -12.95 26.88 31.53
C ILE A 19 -13.56 26.12 30.33
N ALA A 20 -14.87 26.30 30.08
CA ALA A 20 -15.55 25.67 28.95
C ALA A 20 -14.94 26.12 27.60
N ALA A 21 -14.72 27.42 27.43
CA ALA A 21 -14.07 27.97 26.24
C ALA A 21 -12.66 27.40 26.03
N ARG A 22 -11.88 27.26 27.10
CA ARG A 22 -10.54 26.68 27.04
C ARG A 22 -10.57 25.22 26.57
N ASN A 23 -11.52 24.42 27.07
CA ASN A 23 -11.66 23.02 26.68
C ASN A 23 -12.07 22.87 25.20
N ILE A 24 -12.96 23.73 24.71
CA ILE A 24 -13.36 23.74 23.29
C ILE A 24 -12.16 24.10 22.40
N LEU A 25 -11.38 25.11 22.79
CA LEU A 25 -10.20 25.55 22.03
C LEU A 25 -9.13 24.45 21.98
N PHE A 26 -8.87 23.77 23.10
CA PHE A 26 -7.92 22.65 23.13
C PHE A 26 -8.36 21.50 22.24
N LYS A 27 -9.64 21.13 22.29
CA LYS A 27 -10.18 20.04 21.46
C LYS A 27 -10.07 20.37 19.96
N ALA A 28 -10.44 21.59 19.57
CA ALA A 28 -10.30 22.06 18.19
C ALA A 28 -8.83 22.07 17.72
N SER A 29 -7.91 22.52 18.57
CA SER A 29 -6.48 22.54 18.23
C SER A 29 -5.88 21.13 18.06
N ALA A 30 -6.32 20.17 18.87
CA ALA A 30 -5.89 18.78 18.74
C ALA A 30 -6.38 18.14 17.43
N ASP A 31 -7.65 18.36 17.08
CA ASP A 31 -8.23 17.84 15.83
C ASP A 31 -7.52 18.43 14.59
N TYR A 32 -7.20 19.74 14.62
CA TYR A 32 -6.44 20.40 13.54
C TYR A 32 -5.00 19.87 13.39
N MET A 33 -4.30 19.61 14.50
CA MET A 33 -2.93 19.07 14.45
C MET A 33 -2.92 17.61 13.95
N VAL A 34 -3.90 16.79 14.34
CA VAL A 34 -3.98 15.39 13.89
C VAL A 34 -4.32 15.31 12.40
N GLY A 35 -5.23 16.15 11.90
CA GLY A 35 -5.58 16.23 10.49
C GLY A 35 -4.38 16.57 9.60
N THR A 36 -3.63 17.62 9.96
CA THR A 36 -2.47 18.08 9.18
C THR A 36 -1.32 17.07 9.14
N VAL A 37 -1.07 16.37 10.25
CA VAL A 37 -0.10 15.26 10.29
C VAL A 37 -0.53 14.15 9.35
N ASN A 38 -1.78 13.68 9.42
CA ASN A 38 -2.23 12.56 8.61
C ASN A 38 -2.20 12.87 7.09
N ASP A 39 -2.61 14.09 6.70
CA ASP A 39 -2.58 14.54 5.31
C ASP A 39 -1.15 14.71 4.78
N SER A 40 -0.21 15.12 5.63
CA SER A 40 1.20 15.27 5.24
C SER A 40 1.91 13.93 5.01
N PHE A 41 1.48 12.86 5.71
CA PHE A 41 2.08 11.53 5.57
C PHE A 41 1.40 10.64 4.52
N ALA A 42 0.20 10.97 4.06
CA ALA A 42 -0.49 10.27 2.98
C ALA A 42 0.31 10.16 1.67
N PRO A 43 0.90 11.26 1.11
CA PRO A 43 1.68 11.18 -0.12
C PRO A 43 2.97 10.37 0.04
N LEU A 44 3.63 10.46 1.21
CA LEU A 44 4.85 9.70 1.51
C LEU A 44 4.59 8.19 1.55
N LYS A 45 3.47 7.76 2.12
CA LYS A 45 3.06 6.34 2.13
C LYS A 45 2.76 5.84 0.71
N ALA A 46 2.04 6.63 -0.09
CA ALA A 46 1.73 6.26 -1.47
C ALA A 46 2.99 6.13 -2.34
N GLN A 47 3.97 7.02 -2.15
CA GLN A 47 5.23 6.97 -2.87
C GLN A 47 6.11 5.78 -2.44
N ALA A 48 6.23 5.54 -1.13
CA ALA A 48 6.95 4.37 -0.61
C ALA A 48 6.36 3.04 -1.10
N GLN A 49 5.03 2.93 -1.24
CA GLN A 49 4.38 1.75 -1.81
C GLN A 49 4.70 1.56 -3.30
N ARG A 50 4.74 2.65 -4.09
CA ARG A 50 5.14 2.58 -5.50
C ARG A 50 6.59 2.14 -5.64
N ASP A 51 7.50 2.73 -4.87
CA ASP A 51 8.92 2.40 -4.92
C ASP A 51 9.17 0.93 -4.52
N ALA A 52 8.48 0.44 -3.49
CA ALA A 52 8.54 -0.96 -3.11
C ALA A 52 8.02 -1.90 -4.20
N TYR A 53 6.95 -1.52 -4.92
CA TYR A 53 6.45 -2.29 -6.06
C TYR A 53 7.45 -2.32 -7.22
N VAL A 54 8.03 -1.17 -7.56
CA VAL A 54 9.06 -1.05 -8.60
C VAL A 54 10.27 -1.91 -8.25
N ALA A 55 10.79 -1.79 -7.03
CA ALA A 55 11.93 -2.60 -6.56
C ALA A 55 11.66 -4.11 -6.64
N ARG A 56 10.46 -4.59 -6.26
CA ARG A 56 10.09 -6.00 -6.41
C ARG A 56 10.02 -6.43 -7.87
N SER A 57 9.48 -5.58 -8.74
CA SER A 57 9.40 -5.88 -10.17
C SER A 57 10.79 -5.95 -10.83
N HIS A 58 11.73 -5.10 -10.41
CA HIS A 58 13.13 -5.16 -10.84
C HIS A 58 13.86 -6.37 -10.28
N ALA A 59 13.68 -6.70 -9.00
CA ALA A 59 14.28 -7.89 -8.39
C ALA A 59 13.78 -9.16 -9.06
N ALA A 60 12.48 -9.22 -9.38
CA ALA A 60 11.95 -10.29 -10.20
C ALA A 60 12.70 -10.33 -11.54
N ARG A 61 12.89 -9.18 -12.25
CA ARG A 61 13.53 -9.06 -13.58
C ARG A 61 14.92 -9.67 -13.67
N HIS A 62 15.66 -9.62 -12.59
CA HIS A 62 17.04 -10.10 -12.53
C HIS A 62 17.19 -11.39 -11.71
N ALA A 63 16.10 -12.02 -11.30
CA ALA A 63 16.16 -13.31 -10.63
C ALA A 63 16.67 -14.38 -11.63
N PRO A 64 17.69 -15.18 -11.25
CA PRO A 64 18.18 -16.26 -12.08
C PRO A 64 17.07 -17.31 -12.29
N ALA A 65 17.07 -17.96 -13.45
CA ALA A 65 16.13 -19.04 -13.73
C ALA A 65 16.28 -20.16 -12.68
N PRO A 66 15.18 -20.77 -12.21
CA PRO A 66 15.26 -21.87 -11.27
C PRO A 66 16.00 -23.05 -11.92
N VAL A 67 17.17 -23.41 -11.34
CA VAL A 67 18.02 -24.52 -11.80
C VAL A 67 17.34 -25.85 -11.49
N GLY A 68 17.32 -26.77 -12.46
CA GLY A 68 16.86 -28.16 -12.25
C GLY A 68 15.40 -28.47 -12.63
N ARG A 69 14.72 -27.61 -13.40
CA ARG A 69 13.40 -27.94 -13.94
C ARG A 69 13.50 -29.01 -15.02
N GLN A 70 12.87 -30.17 -14.81
CA GLN A 70 12.62 -31.14 -15.89
C GLN A 70 11.45 -30.66 -16.75
N LEU A 71 11.62 -30.71 -18.07
CA LEU A 71 10.53 -30.44 -19.02
C LEU A 71 9.49 -31.55 -18.92
N ALA A 72 8.20 -31.17 -18.94
CA ALA A 72 7.12 -32.16 -19.10
C ALA A 72 7.09 -32.70 -20.54
N ASP A 73 6.44 -33.84 -20.77
CA ASP A 73 6.40 -34.52 -22.08
C ASP A 73 5.80 -33.65 -23.21
N ASN A 74 4.95 -32.69 -22.85
CA ASN A 74 4.33 -31.72 -23.76
C ASN A 74 5.03 -30.36 -23.76
N GLU A 75 6.18 -30.21 -23.10
CA GLU A 75 6.98 -29.00 -23.11
C GLU A 75 8.22 -29.16 -23.99
N ARG A 76 8.53 -28.14 -24.78
CA ARG A 76 9.73 -28.09 -25.62
C ARG A 76 10.49 -26.80 -25.41
N CYS A 77 11.80 -26.88 -25.65
CA CYS A 77 12.69 -25.75 -25.61
C CYS A 77 12.88 -25.17 -27.01
N ILE A 78 12.43 -23.92 -27.21
CA ILE A 78 12.55 -23.20 -28.48
C ILE A 78 13.08 -21.80 -28.21
N GLY A 79 14.18 -21.44 -28.87
CA GLY A 79 14.79 -20.10 -28.76
C GLY A 79 15.24 -19.74 -27.33
N GLY A 80 15.57 -20.73 -26.50
CA GLY A 80 15.97 -20.52 -25.09
C GLY A 80 14.82 -20.39 -24.10
N THR A 81 13.57 -20.56 -24.55
CA THR A 81 12.39 -20.52 -23.67
C THR A 81 11.55 -21.80 -23.78
N VAL A 82 10.85 -22.14 -22.69
CA VAL A 82 9.95 -23.28 -22.62
C VAL A 82 8.60 -22.93 -23.24
N VAL A 83 8.19 -23.72 -24.21
CA VAL A 83 6.86 -23.66 -24.84
C VAL A 83 6.11 -24.95 -24.57
N LEU A 84 4.81 -24.82 -24.31
CA LEU A 84 3.87 -25.92 -24.26
C LEU A 84 3.37 -26.20 -25.68
N VAL A 85 3.46 -27.46 -26.10
CA VAL A 85 2.93 -27.94 -27.37
C VAL A 85 1.56 -28.54 -27.09
N GLU A 86 0.50 -27.85 -27.52
CA GLU A 86 -0.88 -28.32 -27.44
C GLU A 86 -1.41 -28.51 -28.85
N GLU A 87 -2.12 -29.61 -29.12
CA GLU A 87 -2.82 -29.80 -30.38
C GLU A 87 -4.25 -29.26 -30.21
N VAL A 88 -4.59 -28.21 -30.98
CA VAL A 88 -5.93 -27.61 -30.97
C VAL A 88 -6.47 -27.78 -32.39
N ASP A 89 -7.58 -28.52 -32.51
CA ASP A 89 -8.26 -28.79 -33.79
C ASP A 89 -7.34 -29.40 -34.88
N GLY A 90 -6.41 -30.28 -34.50
CA GLY A 90 -5.47 -30.94 -35.41
C GLY A 90 -4.26 -30.09 -35.83
N VAL A 91 -4.11 -28.89 -35.24
CA VAL A 91 -2.99 -27.99 -35.49
C VAL A 91 -2.10 -27.89 -34.25
N PRO A 92 -0.77 -28.09 -34.36
CA PRO A 92 0.13 -27.87 -33.24
C PRO A 92 0.20 -26.37 -32.90
N SER A 93 -0.26 -26.04 -31.70
CA SER A 93 -0.21 -24.70 -31.11
C SER A 93 0.89 -24.65 -30.06
N PHE A 94 1.69 -23.59 -30.10
CA PHE A 94 2.78 -23.35 -29.16
C PHE A 94 2.39 -22.23 -28.20
N LYS A 95 2.25 -22.54 -26.91
CA LYS A 95 2.00 -21.55 -25.86
C LYS A 95 3.26 -21.35 -25.03
N GLN A 96 3.75 -20.12 -24.95
CA GLN A 96 4.91 -19.82 -24.11
C GLN A 96 4.55 -20.02 -22.64
N ARG A 97 5.35 -20.84 -21.92
CA ARG A 97 5.15 -21.03 -20.48
C ARG A 97 5.75 -19.86 -19.74
N THR A 98 4.97 -19.30 -18.80
CA THR A 98 5.42 -18.16 -17.98
C THR A 98 5.30 -18.40 -16.48
N ASP A 99 6.28 -17.94 -15.71
CA ASP A 99 6.20 -17.78 -14.25
C ASP A 99 5.49 -16.46 -13.91
N GLY A 100 4.19 -16.40 -14.20
CA GLY A 100 3.32 -15.25 -13.90
C GLY A 100 3.54 -13.97 -14.73
N SER A 101 4.75 -13.71 -15.23
CA SER A 101 5.04 -12.52 -16.05
C SER A 101 6.19 -12.68 -17.04
N ARG A 102 6.99 -13.75 -16.93
CA ARG A 102 8.12 -13.97 -17.84
C ARG A 102 8.16 -15.36 -18.44
N PRO A 103 8.65 -15.48 -19.68
CA PRO A 103 8.96 -16.76 -20.27
C PRO A 103 9.89 -17.55 -19.36
N LEU A 104 9.55 -18.82 -19.15
CA LEU A 104 10.45 -19.75 -18.51
C LEU A 104 11.64 -20.01 -19.43
N ALA A 105 12.84 -19.85 -18.91
CA ALA A 105 14.06 -20.22 -19.60
C ALA A 105 14.16 -21.74 -19.70
N CYS A 106 14.84 -22.21 -20.74
CA CYS A 106 15.19 -23.62 -20.86
C CYS A 106 16.10 -24.07 -19.72
N PRO A 107 15.90 -25.28 -19.18
CA PRO A 107 16.89 -25.88 -18.29
C PRO A 107 18.21 -26.07 -19.05
N GLU A 108 19.33 -25.76 -18.39
CA GLU A 108 20.69 -26.02 -18.88
C GLU A 108 21.04 -27.51 -18.86
#